data_AF-A0A6P0DVL8-F1
#
_entry.id   AF-A0A6P0DVL8-F1
#
_cell.length_a   1.000
_cell.length_b   1.000
_cell.length_c   1.000
_cell.angle_alpha   90.00
_cell.angle_beta   90.00
_cell.angle_gamma   90.00
#
_symmetry.space_group_name_H-M   'P 1'
#
loop_
_entity.id
_entity.type
_entity.pdbx_description
1 polymer ?
#
loop_
_entity_poly.entity_id
_entity_poly.type
_entity_poly.pdbx_seq_one_letter_code
_entity_poly.pdbx_strand_id
1 'polypeptide(L)'
;LAIGSVVTVTDMQGVGIGQNIAAKGVGAVVIGSTISGLGSNVIAIGNNYTSVEADNAIGIGNNLNIGAVNGVAIGKDIIATGSNSVTLGYASNDGGRANVLSVGNTKSGGQRQIINVAAGTKNTDVVNVSQLAGVASALGGGASVN
;
A
#
# COMPACT_ATOMS: atom_id res chain seq x y z
N LEU A 1 10.95 3.07 23.07
CA LEU A 1 12.26 3.64 22.71
C LEU A 1 12.04 4.89 21.86
N ALA A 2 12.51 6.05 22.29
CA ALA A 2 12.39 7.30 21.54
C ALA A 2 13.79 7.87 21.27
N ILE A 3 14.14 8.11 20.00
CA ILE A 3 15.43 8.66 19.58
C ILE A 3 15.18 9.83 18.63
N GLY A 4 15.69 11.01 18.97
CA GLY A 4 15.63 12.20 18.12
C GLY A 4 14.79 13.34 18.71
N SER A 5 14.34 14.26 17.87
CA SER A 5 13.71 15.52 18.29
C SER A 5 12.19 15.44 18.22
N VAL A 6 11.47 15.73 19.31
CA VAL A 6 10.00 15.68 19.35
C VAL A 6 9.48 14.28 18.95
N VAL A 7 9.98 13.24 19.63
CA VAL A 7 9.53 11.86 19.44
C VAL A 7 8.68 11.46 20.62
N THR A 8 7.39 11.24 20.37
CA THR A 8 6.42 10.78 21.35
C THR A 8 6.20 9.28 21.16
N VAL A 9 6.54 8.50 22.18
CA VAL A 9 6.23 7.06 22.25
C VAL A 9 5.44 6.85 23.53
N THR A 10 4.14 6.55 23.43
CA THR A 10 3.24 6.50 24.60
C THR A 10 2.96 5.09 25.10
N ASP A 11 2.79 4.13 24.19
CA ASP A 11 2.39 2.77 24.56
C ASP A 11 3.57 1.78 24.67
N MET A 12 3.27 0.63 25.27
CA MET A 12 4.24 -0.44 25.49
C MET A 12 4.89 -0.90 24.18
N GLN A 13 6.18 -1.23 24.25
CA GLN A 13 6.95 -1.82 23.14
C GLN A 13 7.10 -0.91 21.91
N GLY A 14 6.67 0.36 21.97
CA GLY A 14 6.81 1.30 20.86
C GLY A 14 8.26 1.73 20.59
N VAL A 15 8.57 1.99 19.33
CA VAL A 15 9.85 2.53 18.85
C VAL A 15 9.59 3.75 17.98
N GLY A 16 10.19 4.88 18.32
CA GLY A 16 10.17 6.11 17.54
C GLY A 16 11.60 6.59 17.27
N ILE A 17 11.97 6.81 16.00
CA ILE A 17 13.32 7.27 15.63
C ILE A 17 13.23 8.38 14.57
N GLY A 18 13.62 9.60 14.92
CA GLY A 18 13.72 10.73 13.98
C GLY A 18 13.18 12.04 14.54
N GLN A 19 12.36 12.76 13.77
CA GLN A 19 11.86 14.09 14.13
C GLN A 19 10.33 14.15 14.08
N ASN A 20 9.70 14.77 15.06
CA ASN A 20 8.25 15.03 15.05
C ASN A 20 7.43 13.75 14.82
N ILE A 21 7.68 12.74 15.66
CA ILE A 21 7.07 11.42 15.56
C ILE A 21 6.03 11.25 16.66
N ALA A 22 4.90 10.64 16.32
CA ALA A 22 3.92 10.11 17.24
C ALA A 22 3.77 8.59 17.04
N ALA A 23 4.50 7.79 17.82
CA ALA A 23 4.37 6.34 17.90
C ALA A 23 3.45 5.99 19.09
N LYS A 24 2.14 5.97 18.85
CA LYS A 24 1.14 5.90 19.92
C LYS A 24 0.54 4.53 20.16
N GLY A 25 0.53 3.63 19.18
CA GLY A 25 -0.02 2.29 19.38
C GLY A 25 0.94 1.31 20.04
N VAL A 26 0.39 0.27 20.65
CA VAL A 26 1.17 -0.82 21.28
C VAL A 26 2.05 -1.50 20.24
N GLY A 27 3.35 -1.60 20.50
CA GLY A 27 4.31 -2.23 19.59
C GLY A 27 4.53 -1.47 18.27
N ALA A 28 4.08 -0.22 18.15
CA ALA A 28 4.27 0.58 16.94
C ALA A 28 5.76 0.88 16.68
N VAL A 29 6.20 0.73 15.44
CA VAL A 29 7.55 1.12 14.99
C VAL A 29 7.42 2.27 14.00
N VAL A 30 7.93 3.45 14.38
CA VAL A 30 7.81 4.68 13.59
C VAL A 30 9.18 5.32 13.37
N ILE A 31 9.57 5.52 12.11
CA ILE A 31 10.92 5.99 11.75
C ILE A 31 10.86 7.06 10.65
N GLY A 32 11.45 8.23 10.88
CA GLY A 32 11.61 9.31 9.89
C GLY A 32 11.20 10.69 10.40
N SER A 33 10.56 11.53 9.57
CA SER A 33 10.20 12.91 9.95
C SER A 33 8.73 13.25 9.73
N THR A 34 8.04 13.75 10.77
CA THR A 34 6.63 14.13 10.70
C THR A 34 5.73 12.94 10.33
N ILE A 35 5.67 11.96 11.24
CA ILE A 35 4.94 10.69 11.06
C ILE A 35 4.09 10.40 12.30
N SER A 36 2.90 9.85 12.08
CA SER A 36 2.04 9.30 13.13
C SER A 36 1.79 7.81 12.89
N GLY A 37 2.20 6.94 13.82
CA GLY A 37 1.81 5.54 13.89
C GLY A 37 0.89 5.35 15.09
N LEU A 38 -0.43 5.35 14.85
CA LEU A 38 -1.44 5.39 15.90
C LEU A 38 -2.06 4.03 16.21
N GLY A 39 -2.12 3.13 15.21
CA GLY A 39 -2.62 1.77 15.39
C GLY A 39 -1.66 0.88 16.18
N SER A 40 -2.18 -0.18 16.78
CA SER A 40 -1.38 -1.24 17.39
C SER A 40 -0.65 -2.04 16.31
N ASN A 41 0.57 -2.49 16.63
CA ASN A 41 1.40 -3.33 15.77
C ASN A 41 1.70 -2.73 14.39
N VAL A 42 1.71 -1.40 14.28
CA VAL A 42 1.99 -0.71 13.00
C VAL A 42 3.48 -0.58 12.72
N ILE A 43 3.83 -0.52 11.44
CA ILE A 43 5.13 -0.09 10.95
C ILE A 43 4.92 1.15 10.08
N ALA A 44 5.49 2.30 10.47
CA ALA A 44 5.39 3.55 9.74
C ALA A 44 6.79 4.14 9.48
N ILE A 45 7.30 4.02 8.26
CA ILE A 45 8.63 4.49 7.87
C ILE A 45 8.49 5.51 6.75
N GLY A 46 8.93 6.76 6.95
CA GLY A 46 8.55 7.77 5.98
C GLY A 46 8.86 9.21 6.30
N ASN A 47 8.24 10.11 5.55
CA ASN A 47 8.24 11.55 5.87
C ASN A 47 6.92 12.21 5.47
N ASN A 48 6.83 13.53 5.70
CA ASN A 48 5.83 14.43 5.12
C ASN A 48 4.40 14.02 5.44
N TYR A 49 4.03 14.01 6.73
CA TYR A 49 2.67 13.72 7.19
C TYR A 49 2.18 12.30 6.86
N THR A 50 3.08 11.32 6.96
CA THR A 50 2.67 9.91 6.89
C THR A 50 1.88 9.54 8.15
N SER A 51 0.63 9.11 7.99
CA SER A 51 -0.27 8.66 9.06
C SER A 51 -0.67 7.21 8.84
N VAL A 52 -0.39 6.37 9.83
CA VAL A 52 -0.77 4.94 9.86
C VAL A 52 -1.64 4.72 11.09
N GLU A 53 -2.94 4.73 10.88
CA GLU A 53 -3.94 4.88 11.94
C GLU A 53 -4.54 3.56 12.39
N ALA A 54 -4.63 2.59 11.48
CA ALA A 54 -5.28 1.32 11.73
C ALA A 54 -4.32 0.24 12.23
N ASP A 55 -4.85 -0.71 13.01
CA ASP A 55 -4.07 -1.82 13.58
C ASP A 55 -3.47 -2.73 12.50
N ASN A 56 -2.29 -3.27 12.80
CA ASN A 56 -1.52 -4.19 11.95
C ASN A 56 -1.16 -3.63 10.56
N ALA A 57 -1.20 -2.30 10.40
CA ALA A 57 -0.92 -1.66 9.12
C ALA A 57 0.58 -1.36 8.92
N ILE A 58 1.02 -1.41 7.67
CA ILE A 58 2.39 -1.09 7.24
C ILE A 58 2.34 0.07 6.26
N GLY A 59 2.99 1.18 6.61
CA GLY A 59 3.19 2.34 5.73
C GLY A 59 4.66 2.62 5.52
N ILE A 60 5.12 2.56 4.26
CA ILE A 60 6.52 2.88 3.91
C ILE A 60 6.53 3.90 2.78
N GLY A 61 6.91 5.15 3.09
CA GLY A 61 6.98 6.20 2.08
C GLY A 61 6.62 7.60 2.56
N ASN A 62 6.14 8.46 1.65
CA ASN A 62 5.94 9.88 1.95
C ASN A 62 4.48 10.29 1.76
N ASN A 63 3.91 11.05 2.71
CA ASN A 63 2.53 11.52 2.63
C ASN A 63 1.54 10.37 2.37
N LEU A 64 1.58 9.36 3.23
CA LEU A 64 0.62 8.26 3.20
C LEU A 64 -0.50 8.52 4.21
N ASN A 65 -1.74 8.21 3.85
CA ASN A 65 -2.87 8.14 4.75
C ASN A 65 -3.40 6.70 4.74
N ILE A 66 -3.12 5.96 5.82
CA ILE A 66 -3.47 4.54 5.95
C ILE A 66 -4.45 4.35 7.10
N GLY A 67 -5.73 4.24 6.75
CA GLY A 67 -6.82 3.84 7.64
C GLY A 67 -7.23 2.37 7.49
N ALA A 68 -6.51 1.61 6.68
CA ALA A 68 -6.79 0.20 6.39
C ALA A 68 -6.26 -0.74 7.49
N VAL A 69 -7.16 -1.41 8.23
CA VAL A 69 -6.77 -2.52 9.13
C VAL A 69 -6.12 -3.63 8.31
N ASN A 70 -5.00 -4.17 8.81
CA ASN A 70 -4.18 -5.14 8.09
C ASN A 70 -3.73 -4.65 6.69
N GLY A 71 -3.67 -3.33 6.50
CA GLY A 71 -3.33 -2.72 5.22
C GLY A 71 -1.83 -2.53 5.02
N VAL A 72 -1.37 -2.61 3.78
CA VAL A 72 0.01 -2.27 3.40
C VAL A 72 -0.03 -1.14 2.38
N ALA A 73 0.67 -0.03 2.62
CA ALA A 73 0.88 1.00 1.62
C ALA A 73 2.36 1.35 1.46
N ILE A 74 2.86 1.33 0.23
CA ILE A 74 4.26 1.62 -0.08
C ILE A 74 4.34 2.60 -1.25
N GLY A 75 4.93 3.78 -1.05
CA GLY A 75 5.12 4.76 -2.11
C GLY A 75 5.03 6.23 -1.66
N LYS A 76 4.28 7.04 -2.39
CA LYS A 76 4.08 8.47 -2.06
C LYS A 76 2.69 8.93 -2.45
N ASP A 77 2.08 9.80 -1.65
CA ASP A 77 0.75 10.37 -1.87
C ASP A 77 -0.34 9.29 -1.98
N ILE A 78 -0.29 8.28 -1.10
CA ILE A 78 -1.24 7.15 -1.11
C ILE A 78 -2.36 7.41 -0.11
N ILE A 79 -3.58 7.03 -0.50
CA ILE A 79 -4.72 6.87 0.40
C ILE A 79 -5.12 5.40 0.37
N ALA A 80 -5.01 4.71 1.51
CA ALA A 80 -5.35 3.30 1.67
C ALA A 80 -6.31 3.11 2.85
N THR A 81 -7.59 2.88 2.55
CA THR A 81 -8.65 2.77 3.56
C THR A 81 -9.40 1.44 3.51
N GLY A 82 -9.15 0.61 2.49
CA GLY A 82 -9.72 -0.73 2.38
C GLY A 82 -8.96 -1.74 3.25
N SER A 83 -9.66 -2.43 4.13
CA SER A 83 -9.03 -3.43 5.01
C SER A 83 -8.49 -4.64 4.24
N ASN A 84 -7.43 -5.27 4.76
CA ASN A 84 -6.77 -6.44 4.15
C ASN A 84 -6.28 -6.19 2.71
N SER A 85 -5.86 -4.95 2.41
CA SER A 85 -5.46 -4.53 1.08
C SER A 85 -3.99 -4.10 1.01
N VAL A 86 -3.43 -4.14 -0.19
CA VAL A 86 -2.10 -3.64 -0.50
C VAL A 86 -2.23 -2.51 -1.52
N THR A 87 -1.68 -1.33 -1.24
CA THR A 87 -1.68 -0.19 -2.15
C THR A 87 -0.23 0.22 -2.48
N LEU A 88 0.16 0.10 -3.74
CA LEU A 88 1.54 0.24 -4.18
C LEU A 88 1.72 1.36 -5.20
N GLY A 89 2.68 2.25 -4.95
CA GLY A 89 3.16 3.24 -5.91
C GLY A 89 2.61 4.66 -5.73
N TYR A 90 3.22 5.60 -6.44
CA TYR A 90 2.88 7.03 -6.38
C TYR A 90 1.40 7.29 -6.69
N ALA A 91 0.74 8.09 -5.85
CA ALA A 91 -0.66 8.50 -6.01
C ALA A 91 -1.67 7.33 -6.10
N SER A 92 -1.29 6.11 -5.71
CA SER A 92 -2.19 4.96 -5.73
C SER A 92 -3.28 5.09 -4.65
N ASN A 93 -4.44 4.50 -4.92
CA ASN A 93 -5.48 4.33 -3.91
C ASN A 93 -6.27 3.04 -4.16
N ASP A 94 -6.77 2.44 -3.10
CA ASP A 94 -7.62 1.24 -3.15
C ASP A 94 -9.11 1.57 -3.34
N GLY A 95 -9.47 2.85 -3.32
CA GLY A 95 -10.85 3.31 -3.39
C GLY A 95 -11.70 2.82 -2.22
N GLY A 96 -11.09 2.49 -1.07
CA GLY A 96 -11.77 1.92 0.10
C GLY A 96 -12.18 0.45 -0.06
N ARG A 97 -11.75 -0.23 -1.13
CA ARG A 97 -12.10 -1.63 -1.37
C ARG A 97 -11.28 -2.56 -0.48
N ALA A 98 -11.95 -3.44 0.24
CA ALA A 98 -11.28 -4.48 1.03
C ALA A 98 -10.80 -5.65 0.15
N ASN A 99 -9.73 -6.32 0.59
CA ASN A 99 -9.16 -7.52 -0.05
C ASN A 99 -8.66 -7.29 -1.49
N VAL A 100 -7.95 -6.18 -1.74
CA VAL A 100 -7.40 -5.87 -3.08
C VAL A 100 -5.91 -5.54 -3.05
N LEU A 101 -5.24 -5.76 -4.18
CA LEU A 101 -3.97 -5.12 -4.51
C LEU A 101 -4.26 -3.98 -5.49
N SER A 102 -4.08 -2.72 -5.06
CA SER A 102 -4.14 -1.55 -5.93
C SER A 102 -2.73 -1.12 -6.32
N VAL A 103 -2.45 -1.08 -7.63
CA VAL A 103 -1.18 -0.62 -8.19
C VAL A 103 -1.28 0.76 -8.82
N GLY A 104 -2.37 1.49 -8.60
CA GLY A 104 -2.61 2.75 -9.28
C GLY A 104 -3.85 3.47 -8.77
N ASN A 105 -4.42 4.32 -9.62
CA ASN A 105 -5.67 5.00 -9.34
C ASN A 105 -6.54 5.11 -10.60
N THR A 106 -7.77 5.57 -10.43
CA THR A 106 -8.76 5.70 -11.50
C THR A 106 -8.66 6.99 -12.31
N LYS A 107 -7.72 7.90 -11.99
CA LYS A 107 -7.48 9.10 -12.80
C LYS A 107 -6.88 8.68 -14.15
N SER A 108 -7.08 9.50 -15.18
CA SER A 108 -6.51 9.27 -16.50
C SER A 108 -4.98 9.13 -16.41
N GLY A 109 -4.44 8.03 -16.95
CA GLY A 109 -3.01 7.68 -16.83
C GLY A 109 -2.57 7.21 -15.44
N GLY A 110 -3.50 7.01 -14.52
CA GLY A 110 -3.24 6.55 -13.14
C GLY A 110 -3.11 5.04 -13.01
N GLN A 111 -3.50 4.27 -14.03
CA GLN A 111 -3.33 2.83 -14.07
C GLN A 111 -1.87 2.48 -14.42
N ARG A 112 -1.37 1.40 -13.83
CA ARG A 112 -0.05 0.87 -14.13
C ARG A 112 -0.16 -0.44 -14.88
N GLN A 113 0.74 -0.65 -15.83
CA GLN A 113 0.96 -1.96 -16.41
C GLN A 113 1.67 -2.86 -15.39
N ILE A 114 1.28 -4.13 -15.36
CA ILE A 114 1.99 -5.18 -14.62
C ILE A 114 2.69 -6.03 -15.68
N ILE A 115 4.01 -5.88 -15.80
CA ILE A 115 4.83 -6.57 -16.81
C ILE A 115 5.53 -7.79 -16.20
N ASN A 116 6.04 -8.67 -17.06
CA ASN A 116 6.70 -9.93 -16.67
C ASN A 116 5.79 -10.91 -15.91
N VAL A 117 4.50 -10.87 -16.20
CA VAL A 117 3.51 -11.81 -15.66
C VAL A 117 3.57 -13.10 -16.49
N ALA A 118 4.07 -14.17 -15.88
CA ALA A 118 4.02 -15.51 -16.47
C ALA A 118 2.56 -15.93 -16.73
N ALA A 119 2.34 -16.84 -17.69
CA ALA A 119 1.01 -17.35 -17.98
C ALA A 119 0.42 -18.04 -16.74
N GLY A 120 -0.83 -17.68 -16.39
CA GLY A 120 -1.56 -18.30 -15.29
C GLY A 120 -1.88 -19.76 -15.58
N THR A 121 -1.81 -20.61 -14.56
CA THR A 121 -2.03 -22.06 -14.68
C THR A 121 -3.17 -22.57 -13.79
N LYS A 122 -3.62 -21.74 -12.84
CA LYS A 122 -4.78 -21.99 -11.97
C LYS A 122 -5.87 -20.95 -12.23
N ASN A 123 -7.10 -21.29 -11.82
CA ASN A 123 -8.28 -20.43 -12.00
C ASN A 123 -8.17 -19.05 -11.32
N THR A 124 -7.24 -18.89 -10.36
CA THR A 124 -7.04 -17.65 -9.60
C THR A 124 -5.76 -16.91 -9.99
N ASP A 125 -5.02 -17.40 -10.99
CA ASP A 125 -3.82 -16.72 -11.48
C ASP A 125 -4.21 -15.55 -12.40
N VAL A 126 -3.32 -14.55 -12.50
CA VAL A 126 -3.50 -13.46 -13.45
C VAL A 126 -3.37 -14.01 -14.87
N VAL A 127 -4.35 -13.73 -15.73
CA VAL A 127 -4.26 -13.99 -17.17
C VAL A 127 -3.40 -12.91 -17.80
N ASN A 128 -2.33 -13.30 -18.51
CA ASN A 128 -1.51 -12.36 -19.26
C ASN A 128 -1.99 -12.21 -20.72
N VAL A 129 -1.41 -11.25 -21.45
CA VAL A 129 -1.84 -10.93 -22.82
C VAL A 129 -1.65 -12.10 -23.79
N SER A 130 -0.63 -12.95 -23.64
CA SER A 130 -0.41 -14.07 -24.55
C SER A 130 -1.48 -15.16 -24.43
N GLN A 131 -2.00 -15.41 -23.21
CA GLN A 131 -3.13 -16.30 -23.01
C GLN A 131 -4.42 -15.75 -23.61
N LEU A 132 -4.70 -14.46 -23.44
CA LEU A 132 -5.87 -13.82 -24.04
C LEU A 132 -5.79 -13.80 -25.58
N ALA A 133 -4.60 -13.55 -26.13
CA ALA A 133 -4.37 -13.60 -27.58
C ALA A 133 -4.63 -15.00 -28.15
N GLY A 134 -4.25 -16.06 -27.44
CA GLY A 134 -4.56 -17.44 -27.83
C GLY A 134 -6.07 -17.70 -27.92
N VAL A 135 -6.86 -17.15 -27.00
CA VAL A 135 -8.33 -17.22 -27.05
C VAL A 135 -8.89 -16.48 -28.26
N ALA A 136 -8.41 -15.26 -28.54
CA ALA A 136 -8.86 -14.48 -29.69
C ALA A 136 -8.57 -15.20 -31.02
N SER A 137 -7.39 -15.81 -31.17
CA SER A 137 -7.06 -16.61 -32.35
C SER A 137 -8.00 -17.82 -32.53
N ALA A 138 -8.41 -18.47 -31.45
CA ALA A 138 -9.34 -19.60 -31.50
C ALA A 138 -10.76 -19.21 -31.94
N LEU A 139 -11.17 -17.94 -31.73
CA LEU A 139 -12.45 -17.41 -32.21
C LEU A 139 -12.46 -17.16 -33.74
N GLY A 140 -11.30 -16.90 -34.35
CA GLY A 140 -11.19 -16.63 -35.79
C GLY A 140 -11.81 -15.29 -36.23
N GLY A 141 -12.14 -15.16 -37.52
CA GLY A 141 -12.89 -14.01 -38.05
C GLY A 141 -12.20 -12.64 -37.94
N GLY A 142 -10.87 -12.61 -37.71
CA GLY A 142 -10.11 -11.37 -37.50
C GLY A 142 -10.12 -10.84 -36.06
N ALA A 143 -10.62 -11.63 -35.10
CA ALA A 143 -10.53 -11.27 -33.68
C ALA A 143 -9.07 -11.09 -33.24
N SER A 144 -8.79 -10.01 -32.49
CA SER A 144 -7.45 -9.68 -31.99
C SER A 144 -7.53 -9.01 -30.61
N VAL A 145 -6.41 -9.02 -29.90
CA VAL A 145 -6.22 -8.28 -28.64
C VAL A 145 -5.48 -6.98 -28.98
N ASN A 146 -6.02 -5.85 -28.51
CA ASN A 146 -5.50 -4.49 -28.75
C ASN A 146 -4.06 -4.28 -28.29
#